data_AF-A0A9D9GCI3-F1
#
_entry.id   AF-A0A9D9GCI3-F1
#
_cell.length_a   1.000
_cell.length_b   1.000
_cell.length_c   1.000
_cell.angle_alpha   90.00
_cell.angle_beta   90.00
_cell.angle_gamma   90.00
#
_symmetry.space_group_name_H-M   'P 1'
#
loop_
_entity.id
_entity.type
_entity.pdbx_description
1 polymer ?
#
loop_
_entity_poly.entity_id
_entity_poly.type
_entity_poly.pdbx_seq_one_letter_code
_entity_poly.pdbx_strand_id
1 'polypeptide(L)' 'MVTLLFLGSIGMTEIIVIALIVLLFFGGKKIPELMKGIGKGVKSFKDGMKDVQDELDLDKETKEINDTLNSDKK' A
#
# COMPACT_ATOMS: atom_id res chain seq x y z
N MET A 1 14.90 11.52 -33.97
CA MET A 1 13.45 11.67 -33.71
C MET A 1 13.02 10.95 -32.44
N VAL A 2 13.42 9.69 -32.23
CA VAL A 2 13.13 8.93 -30.99
C VAL A 2 13.69 9.62 -29.72
N THR A 3 14.90 10.17 -29.77
CA THR A 3 15.57 10.82 -28.62
C THR A 3 14.87 12.08 -28.09
N LEU A 4 14.03 12.73 -28.92
CA LEU A 4 13.29 13.95 -28.55
C LEU A 4 11.98 13.64 -27.81
N LEU A 5 11.39 12.46 -28.02
CA LEU A 5 10.21 12.00 -27.26
C LEU A 5 10.53 11.73 -25.78
N PHE A 6 11.76 11.28 -25.50
CA PHE A 6 12.21 10.94 -24.14
C PHE A 6 12.33 12.13 -23.16
N LEU A 7 12.47 13.38 -23.65
CA LEU A 7 12.75 14.54 -22.78
C LEU A 7 11.54 15.46 -22.52
N GLY A 8 10.46 15.37 -23.32
CA GLY A 8 9.36 16.35 -23.27
C GLY A 8 8.12 15.89 -22.51
N SER A 9 7.90 14.59 -22.42
CA SER A 9 6.72 14.00 -21.79
C SER A 9 6.98 12.51 -21.64
N ILE A 10 7.11 12.00 -20.41
CA ILE A 10 7.11 10.55 -20.18
C ILE A 10 5.70 10.07 -20.56
N GLY A 11 5.55 9.62 -21.80
CA GLY A 11 4.31 9.08 -22.31
C GLY A 11 4.11 7.65 -21.83
N MET A 12 2.88 7.15 -22.01
CA MET A 12 2.57 5.74 -21.76
C MET A 12 3.47 4.79 -22.55
N THR A 13 3.92 5.20 -23.73
CA THR A 13 4.81 4.43 -24.59
C THR A 13 6.19 4.24 -23.95
N GLU A 14 6.81 5.29 -23.43
CA GLU A 14 8.11 5.19 -22.73
C GLU A 14 8.02 4.29 -21.49
N ILE A 15 6.95 4.42 -20.70
CA ILE A 15 6.74 3.58 -19.52
C ILE A 15 6.64 2.10 -19.91
N ILE A 16 5.91 1.78 -20.99
CA ILE A 16 5.79 0.41 -21.50
C ILE A 16 7.13 -0.14 -21.96
N VAL A 17 7.95 0.66 -22.65
CA VAL A 17 9.28 0.23 -23.12
C VAL A 17 10.20 -0.04 -21.93
N ILE A 18 10.22 0.84 -20.92
CA ILE A 18 11.00 0.64 -19.69
C ILE A 18 10.52 -0.61 -18.95
N ALA A 19 9.20 -0.78 -18.80
CA ALA A 19 8.61 -1.95 -18.16
C ALA A 19 8.99 -3.24 -18.89
N LEU A 20 9.00 -3.26 -20.23
CA LEU A 20 9.44 -4.40 -21.02
C LEU A 20 10.92 -4.74 -20.81
N ILE A 21 11.79 -3.74 -20.76
CA ILE A 21 13.21 -3.93 -20.47
C ILE A 21 13.36 -4.55 -19.07
N VAL A 22 12.75 -3.95 -18.05
CA VAL A 22 12.77 -4.49 -16.68
C VAL A 22 12.21 -5.92 -16.64
N LEU A 23 11.15 -6.21 -17.39
CA LEU A 23 10.55 -7.54 -17.48
C LEU A 23 11.46 -8.57 -18.15
N LEU A 24 12.29 -8.16 -19.12
CA LEU A 24 13.30 -9.02 -19.75
C LEU A 24 14.47 -9.32 -18.80
N PHE A 25 14.95 -8.32 -18.06
CA PHE A 25 16.06 -8.49 -17.12
C PHE A 25 15.65 -9.28 -15.86
N PHE A 26 14.50 -8.97 -15.27
CA PHE A 26 14.00 -9.63 -14.06
C PHE A 26 13.15 -10.87 -14.38
N GLY A 27 12.65 -11.00 -15.60
CA GLY A 27 11.71 -12.04 -16.00
C GLY A 27 10.29 -11.75 -15.54
N GLY A 28 9.29 -12.19 -16.32
CA GLY A 28 7.87 -12.00 -16.02
C GLY A 28 7.36 -12.65 -14.73
N LYS A 29 8.15 -13.54 -14.12
CA LYS A 29 7.78 -14.27 -12.89
C LYS A 29 8.20 -13.53 -11.61
N LYS A 30 9.27 -12.72 -11.65
CA LYS A 30 9.78 -12.07 -10.43
C LYS A 30 8.91 -10.92 -9.95
N ILE A 31 8.34 -10.11 -10.86
CA ILE A 31 7.45 -9.01 -10.48
C ILE A 31 6.21 -9.54 -9.71
N PRO A 32 5.44 -10.53 -10.19
CA PRO A 32 4.31 -11.10 -9.45
C PRO A 32 4.71 -11.80 -8.14
N GLU A 33 5.87 -12.45 -8.11
CA GLU A 33 6.38 -13.15 -6.92
C GLU A 33 6.72 -12.17 -5.79
N LEU A 34 7.39 -11.06 -6.12
CA LEU A 34 7.66 -9.97 -5.18
C LEU A 34 6.38 -9.29 -4.72
N MET A 35 5.42 -9.05 -5.64
CA MET A 35 4.13 -8.43 -5.31
C MET A 35 3.30 -9.31 -4.36
N LYS A 36 3.31 -10.63 -4.56
CA LYS A 36 2.70 -11.59 -3.64
C LYS A 36 3.39 -11.60 -2.27
N GLY A 37 4.72 -11.48 -2.25
CA GLY A 37 5.50 -11.36 -1.00
C GLY A 37 5.14 -10.10 -0.21
N ILE A 38 5.14 -8.94 -0.86
CA ILE A 38 4.75 -7.66 -0.26
C ILE A 38 3.28 -7.71 0.20
N GLY A 39 2.37 -8.22 -0.62
CA GLY A 39 0.95 -8.32 -0.28
C GLY A 39 0.70 -9.18 0.97
N LYS A 40 1.42 -10.30 1.11
CA LYS A 40 1.38 -11.11 2.34
C LYS A 40 1.97 -10.36 3.53
N GLY A 41 3.10 -9.68 3.36
CA GLY A 41 3.74 -8.89 4.42
C GLY A 41 2.85 -7.76 4.94
N VAL A 42 2.24 -6.98 4.05
CA VAL A 42 1.29 -5.91 4.40
C VAL A 42 0.05 -6.48 5.11
N LYS A 43 -0.48 -7.62 4.64
CA LYS A 43 -1.61 -8.29 5.28
C LYS A 43 -1.26 -8.75 6.70
N SER A 44 -0.15 -9.46 6.87
CA SER A 44 0.32 -9.92 8.20
C SER A 44 0.63 -8.76 9.14
N PHE A 45 1.19 -7.66 8.61
CA PHE A 45 1.44 -6.45 9.40
C PHE A 45 0.13 -5.82 9.89
N LYS A 46 -0.87 -5.72 9.00
CA LYS A 46 -2.19 -5.19 9.37
C LYS A 46 -2.93 -6.10 10.35
N ASP A 47 -2.88 -7.41 10.14
CA ASP A 47 -3.51 -8.40 11.02
C ASP A 47 -2.88 -8.35 12.43
N GLY A 48 -1.54 -8.28 12.53
CA GLY A 48 -0.84 -8.14 13.82
C GLY A 48 -1.07 -6.78 14.50
N MET A 49 -1.13 -5.68 13.74
CA MET A 49 -1.45 -4.37 14.31
C MET A 49 -2.88 -4.32 14.88
N LYS A 50 -3.83 -5.01 14.23
CA LYS A 50 -5.19 -5.12 14.72
C LYS A 50 -5.27 -5.96 16.01
N ASP A 51 -4.57 -7.10 16.06
CA ASP A 51 -4.51 -7.95 17.25
C ASP A 51 -3.93 -7.19 18.46
N VAL A 52 -2.87 -6.40 18.24
CA VAL A 52 -2.28 -5.51 19.25
C VAL A 52 -3.27 -4.41 19.67
N GLN A 53 -4.06 -3.86 18.75
CA GLN A 53 -5.06 -2.83 19.07
C GLN A 53 -6.24 -3.42 19.86
N ASP A 54 -6.70 -4.62 19.50
CA ASP A 54 -7.74 -5.37 20.18
C ASP A 54 -7.28 -5.80 21.60
N GLU A 55 -6.01 -6.16 21.78
CA GLU A 55 -5.42 -6.56 23.07
C GLU A 55 -5.09 -5.37 23.99
N LEU A 56 -4.81 -4.20 23.41
CA LEU A 56 -4.61 -2.95 24.15
C LEU A 56 -5.91 -2.23 24.51
N ASP A 57 -7.09 -2.76 24.13
CA ASP A 57 -8.42 -2.23 24.47
C ASP A 57 -8.57 -0.70 24.25
N LEU A 58 -7.79 -0.13 23.31
CA LEU A 58 -7.85 1.30 22.93
C LEU A 58 -9.25 1.67 22.43
N ASP A 59 -9.98 0.68 21.96
CA ASP A 59 -11.34 0.72 21.46
C ASP A 59 -12.37 0.86 22.59
N LYS A 60 -12.08 0.33 23.80
CA LYS A 60 -12.93 0.48 24.98
C LYS A 60 -12.73 1.85 25.63
N GLU A 61 -11.49 2.33 25.70
CA GLU A 61 -11.21 3.66 26.26
C GLU A 61 -11.74 4.78 25.35
N THR A 62 -11.60 4.65 24.02
CA THR A 62 -12.08 5.68 23.07
C THR A 62 -13.62 5.73 22.94
N LYS A 63 -14.32 4.59 23.15
CA LYS A 63 -15.79 4.56 23.18
C LYS A 63 -16.36 5.14 24.48
N GLU A 64 -15.79 4.81 25.65
CA GLU A 64 -16.25 5.40 26.92
C GLU A 64 -16.04 6.92 26.98
N ILE A 65 -14.92 7.44 26.46
CA ILE A 65 -14.67 8.89 26.45
C ILE A 65 -15.68 9.63 25.56
N ASN A 66 -16.08 9.06 24.41
CA ASN A 66 -17.07 9.70 23.53
C ASN A 66 -18.51 9.65 24.08
N ASP A 67 -18.91 8.57 24.74
CA ASP A 67 -20.24 8.44 25.36
C ASP A 67 -20.39 9.32 26.61
N THR A 68 -19.29 9.59 27.32
CA THR A 68 -19.27 10.50 28.47
C THR A 68 -19.30 11.98 28.04
N LEU A 69 -18.58 12.36 26.97
CA LEU A 69 -18.56 13.75 26.46
C LEU A 69 -19.87 14.19 25.79
N ASN A 70 -20.71 13.26 25.35
CA ASN A 70 -21.99 13.56 24.71
C ASN A 70 -23.18 13.63 25.69
N SER A 71 -22.98 13.24 26.96
CA SER A 71 -24.05 13.21 27.96
C SER A 71 -24.22 14.53 28.73
N ASP A 72 -23.25 15.46 28.67
CA ASP A 72 -23.34 16.79 29.31
C ASP A 72 -24.04 17.87 28.46
N LYS A 73 -24.55 17.53 27.27
CA LYS A 73 -25.17 18.49 26.34
C LYS A 73 -26.68 18.30 26.14
N LYS A 74 -27.37 17.62 27.05
CA LYS A 74 -28.84 17.44 27.00
C LYS A 74 -29.55 18.09 28.18
#